data_AF-A0AA37M8F5-F1
#
_entry.id   AF-A0AA37M8F5-F1
#
_cell.length_a   1.000
_cell.length_b   1.000
_cell.length_c   1.000
_cell.angle_alpha   90.00
_cell.angle_beta   90.00
_cell.angle_gamma   90.00
#
_symmetry.space_group_name_H-M   'P 1'
#
loop_
_entity.id
_entity.type
_entity.pdbx_description
1 polymer ?
#
loop_
_entity_poly.entity_id
_entity_poly.type
_entity_poly.pdbx_seq_one_letter_code
_entity_poly.pdbx_strand_id
1 'polypeptide(L)'
;MATAGPGPRRRTERLFALVALAAALGWSGWLAHLHVTGRATPLDRVESALTDLRLRLAGPRRPPAGIAIVAIDDETVRREGGFPVSRAAMARLIGTIAAARPRALAVDVLFLEAGRQPEADRALAASLARLPTVLAAAAVFDGGASEDGIPVAAALHAPTPEIGRATVSGLVNVSEDAAGVPRHLPLVVRTGEAIAASFALRAASLAAGRDPVVGEDAVRIGTTTIPLDLGRHLPLRPYGPRRTIPTISAAALADGTVPASALTDRVVVVGVTALGGGDTFATAFDPVMPGVELLATGIAHLTTGGGLVRDAGVRRLDAVAAVVLAAAAALLIALAPPGPAFLLVLLLLAGWLAAGAVAFAWGTWWSAALPLAAAGLPALPCVAARQALDRRRAAALARSEAALRRLQPAALADRLAWDPAYLAEPVARDIPVLFIDLTGFTRQSERLGPGRTRAVLKSFHDLVDETAARHGGLVVNFMGDGAMIVFGALDPDPASGVHAVAAAEDLIARTADWIAREPELAGAGRALDVRIGAHHGPVILSRLGSDTNQHITATGDTVNVASRLLAVASEAGARLAVSADLLAAAGIAAPGDLFDAHRATAIRGRARTLDVWLGRRPRAL
;
A
#
# COMPACT_ATOMS: atom_id res chain seq x y z
N MET A 1 26.40 2.56 35.45
CA MET A 1 25.35 2.32 34.42
C MET A 1 24.85 3.64 33.90
N ALA A 2 25.48 4.18 32.85
CA ALA A 2 24.98 5.36 32.14
C ALA A 2 24.04 4.89 31.03
N THR A 3 22.78 5.32 31.06
CA THR A 3 21.78 5.04 30.03
C THR A 3 22.21 5.73 28.74
N ALA A 4 22.92 5.01 27.86
CA ALA A 4 23.17 5.45 26.50
C ALA A 4 21.82 5.72 25.82
N GLY A 5 21.56 6.98 25.49
CA GLY A 5 20.35 7.41 24.79
C GLY A 5 20.16 6.61 23.49
N PRO A 6 18.94 6.53 22.95
CA PRO A 6 18.67 5.79 21.73
C PRO A 6 19.59 6.30 20.62
N GLY A 7 20.42 5.41 20.06
CA GLY A 7 21.34 5.76 18.98
C GLY A 7 20.64 6.47 17.81
N PRO A 8 21.38 7.21 16.96
CA PRO A 8 20.82 8.10 15.93
C PRO A 8 19.77 7.41 15.04
N ARG A 9 19.95 6.12 14.76
CA ARG A 9 19.01 5.27 14.03
C ARG A 9 17.61 5.18 14.67
N ARG A 10 17.55 4.91 15.99
CA ARG A 10 16.27 4.80 16.73
C ARG A 10 15.57 6.15 16.82
N ARG A 11 16.32 7.26 16.85
CA ARG A 11 15.76 8.62 16.84
C ARG A 11 15.06 8.94 15.53
N THR A 12 15.67 8.64 14.39
CA THR A 12 15.06 8.89 13.06
C THR A 12 13.82 8.03 12.83
N GLU A 13 13.85 6.75 13.24
CA GLU A 13 12.68 5.86 13.12
C GLU A 13 11.50 6.31 13.98
N ARG A 14 11.77 6.74 15.22
CA ARG A 14 10.75 7.31 16.11
C ARG A 14 10.18 8.61 15.55
N LEU A 15 11.03 9.51 15.06
CA LEU A 15 10.58 10.77 14.46
C LEU A 15 9.70 10.50 13.22
N PHE A 16 10.11 9.57 12.36
CA PHE A 16 9.31 9.16 11.20
C PHE A 16 7.95 8.60 11.61
N ALA A 17 7.93 7.67 12.57
CA ALA A 17 6.68 7.09 13.06
C ALA A 17 5.75 8.15 13.69
N LEU A 18 6.30 9.10 14.46
CA LEU A 18 5.53 10.20 15.04
C LEU A 18 4.93 11.13 13.98
N VAL A 19 5.71 11.50 12.96
CA VAL A 19 5.23 12.33 11.85
C VAL A 19 4.16 11.60 11.03
N ALA A 20 4.37 10.33 10.72
CA ALA A 20 3.40 9.51 10.00
C ALA A 20 2.09 9.37 10.79
N LEU A 21 2.18 9.11 12.10
CA LEU A 21 1.03 9.03 12.98
C LEU A 21 0.30 10.38 13.07
N ALA A 22 1.01 11.50 13.26
CA ALA A 22 0.40 12.82 13.33
C ALA A 22 -0.32 13.20 12.03
N ALA A 23 0.28 12.90 10.87
CA ALA A 23 -0.35 13.12 9.57
C ALA A 23 -1.61 12.24 9.39
N ALA A 24 -1.55 10.96 9.77
CA ALA A 24 -2.68 10.06 9.71
C ALA A 24 -3.83 10.49 10.64
N LEU A 25 -3.51 10.92 11.86
CA LEU A 25 -4.49 11.44 12.83
C LEU A 25 -5.11 12.76 12.37
N GLY A 26 -4.31 13.67 11.81
CA GLY A 26 -4.82 14.94 11.26
C GLY A 26 -5.79 14.71 10.09
N TRP A 27 -5.41 13.85 9.13
CA TRP A 27 -6.25 13.50 7.99
C TRP A 27 -7.53 12.77 8.40
N SER A 28 -7.39 11.69 9.18
CA SER A 28 -8.55 10.89 9.62
C SER A 28 -9.47 11.67 10.56
N GLY A 29 -8.92 12.53 11.42
CA GLY A 29 -9.71 13.42 12.28
C GLY A 29 -10.51 14.45 11.49
N TRP A 30 -9.93 15.02 10.43
CA TRP A 30 -10.65 15.93 9.53
C TRP A 30 -11.78 15.20 8.79
N LEU A 31 -11.53 14.02 8.21
CA LEU A 31 -12.57 13.22 7.56
C LEU A 31 -13.67 12.79 8.53
N ALA A 32 -13.29 12.34 9.73
CA ALA A 32 -14.21 11.96 10.80
C ALA A 32 -15.13 13.12 11.20
N HIS A 33 -14.57 14.34 11.31
CA HIS A 33 -15.36 15.54 11.60
C HIS A 33 -16.38 15.85 10.48
N LEU A 34 -15.96 15.77 9.21
CA LEU A 34 -16.88 15.96 8.08
C LEU A 34 -18.01 14.92 8.07
N HIS A 35 -17.68 13.67 8.38
CA HIS A 35 -18.63 12.56 8.40
C HIS A 35 -19.70 12.70 9.50
N VAL A 36 -19.28 13.11 10.71
CA VAL A 36 -20.19 13.30 11.85
C VAL A 36 -21.05 14.56 11.68
N THR A 37 -20.52 15.60 11.03
CA THR A 37 -21.26 16.85 10.77
C THR A 37 -22.17 16.77 9.54
N GLY A 38 -22.18 15.65 8.81
CA GLY A 38 -23.09 15.44 7.67
C GLY A 38 -22.79 16.31 6.45
N ARG A 39 -21.55 16.80 6.31
CA ARG A 39 -21.16 17.54 5.11
C ARG A 39 -20.97 16.55 3.96
N ALA A 40 -21.56 16.86 2.79
CA ALA A 40 -21.37 16.06 1.59
C ALA A 40 -19.88 15.96 1.26
N THR A 41 -19.40 14.74 1.00
CA THR A 41 -18.01 14.46 0.64
C THR A 41 -17.93 13.62 -0.63
N PRO A 42 -16.79 13.66 -1.36
CA PRO A 42 -16.57 12.73 -2.47
C PRO A 42 -16.64 11.25 -2.05
N LEU A 43 -16.46 10.95 -0.76
CA LEU A 43 -16.57 9.59 -0.22
C LEU A 43 -18.00 9.06 -0.26
N ASP A 44 -19.01 9.94 -0.30
CA ASP A 44 -20.41 9.52 -0.30
C ASP A 44 -20.72 8.67 -1.54
N ARG A 45 -20.15 9.01 -2.71
CA ARG A 45 -20.33 8.18 -3.93
C ARG A 45 -19.73 6.78 -3.79
N VAL A 46 -18.57 6.67 -3.13
CA VAL A 46 -17.93 5.38 -2.86
C VAL A 46 -18.78 4.58 -1.86
N GLU A 47 -19.28 5.24 -0.82
CA GLU A 47 -20.17 4.64 0.16
C GLU A 47 -21.48 4.17 -0.49
N SER A 48 -22.07 4.95 -1.40
CA SER A 48 -23.27 4.58 -2.18
C SER A 48 -23.04 3.30 -2.97
N ALA A 49 -21.93 3.21 -3.71
CA ALA A 49 -21.59 2.01 -4.49
C ALA A 49 -21.37 0.78 -3.60
N LEU A 50 -20.67 0.94 -2.47
CA LEU A 50 -20.45 -0.14 -1.50
C LEU A 50 -21.74 -0.55 -0.78
N THR A 51 -22.68 0.37 -0.60
CA THR A 51 -24.02 0.09 -0.06
C THR A 51 -24.83 -0.75 -1.03
N ASP A 52 -24.80 -0.46 -2.33
CA ASP A 52 -25.47 -1.29 -3.33
C ASP A 52 -24.89 -2.69 -3.40
N LEU A 53 -23.57 -2.80 -3.34
CA LEU A 53 -22.90 -4.10 -3.26
C LEU A 53 -23.41 -4.88 -2.04
N ARG A 54 -23.47 -4.26 -0.85
CA ARG A 54 -23.98 -4.91 0.37
C ARG A 54 -25.46 -5.29 0.27
N LEU A 55 -26.30 -4.48 -0.34
CA LEU A 55 -27.71 -4.81 -0.59
C LEU A 55 -27.84 -6.03 -1.50
N ARG A 56 -27.10 -6.07 -2.61
CA ARG A 56 -27.09 -7.22 -3.54
C ARG A 56 -26.56 -8.48 -2.89
N LEU A 57 -25.50 -8.37 -2.07
CA LEU A 57 -24.93 -9.50 -1.32
C LEU A 57 -25.89 -10.02 -0.24
N ALA A 58 -26.60 -9.13 0.45
CA ALA A 58 -27.61 -9.51 1.44
C ALA A 58 -28.84 -10.16 0.79
N GLY A 59 -29.13 -9.80 -0.47
CA GLY A 59 -30.22 -10.34 -1.26
C GLY A 59 -31.62 -9.83 -0.85
N PRO A 60 -32.66 -10.25 -1.59
CA PRO A 60 -34.04 -9.90 -1.27
C PRO A 60 -34.50 -10.43 0.10
N ARG A 61 -35.30 -9.64 0.81
CA ARG A 61 -35.91 -9.94 2.10
C ARG A 61 -37.43 -10.03 1.96
N ARG A 62 -38.06 -10.80 2.85
CA ARG A 62 -39.52 -10.83 2.95
C ARG A 62 -40.03 -9.54 3.60
N PRO A 63 -40.97 -8.81 2.96
CA PRO A 63 -41.61 -7.66 3.57
C PRO A 63 -42.59 -8.09 4.68
N PRO A 64 -42.93 -7.18 5.61
CA PRO A 64 -43.92 -7.49 6.65
C PRO A 64 -45.31 -7.71 6.03
N ALA A 65 -46.09 -8.64 6.58
CA ALA A 65 -47.44 -8.94 6.08
C ALA A 65 -48.44 -7.78 6.25
N GLY A 66 -48.13 -6.82 7.13
CA GLY A 66 -49.00 -5.70 7.49
C GLY A 66 -49.03 -4.54 6.49
N ILE A 67 -48.43 -4.68 5.30
CA ILE A 67 -48.41 -3.66 4.25
C ILE A 67 -48.75 -4.27 2.88
N ALA A 68 -49.48 -3.53 2.05
CA ALA A 68 -49.78 -3.90 0.67
C ALA A 68 -49.85 -2.67 -0.23
N ILE A 69 -49.54 -2.85 -1.51
CA ILE A 69 -49.65 -1.81 -2.53
C ILE A 69 -50.85 -2.13 -3.42
N VAL A 70 -51.68 -1.12 -3.68
CA VAL A 70 -52.71 -1.16 -4.73
C VAL A 70 -52.21 -0.31 -5.89
N ALA A 71 -51.77 -0.99 -6.95
CA ALA A 71 -51.11 -0.39 -8.09
C ALA A 71 -52.10 0.16 -9.11
N ILE A 72 -51.98 1.44 -9.45
CA ILE A 72 -52.50 2.00 -10.69
C ILE A 72 -51.49 1.63 -11.78
N ASP A 73 -51.67 0.44 -12.32
CA ASP A 73 -50.82 -0.17 -13.36
C ASP A 73 -51.33 0.11 -14.77
N ASP A 74 -50.59 -0.35 -15.78
CA ASP A 74 -50.97 -0.15 -17.19
C ASP A 74 -52.35 -0.74 -17.51
N GLU A 75 -52.78 -1.80 -16.81
CA GLU A 75 -54.13 -2.37 -16.96
C GLU A 75 -55.20 -1.40 -16.47
N THR A 76 -54.99 -0.82 -15.29
CA THR A 76 -55.90 0.18 -14.72
C THR A 76 -56.01 1.40 -15.61
N VAL A 77 -54.88 1.91 -16.11
CA VAL A 77 -54.85 3.06 -17.04
C VAL A 77 -55.57 2.74 -18.34
N ARG A 78 -55.35 1.54 -18.91
CA ARG A 78 -56.00 1.09 -20.15
C ARG A 78 -57.52 1.00 -20.00
N ARG A 79 -58.02 0.46 -18.89
CA ARG A 79 -59.46 0.31 -18.64
C ARG A 79 -60.17 1.64 -18.39
N GLU A 80 -59.52 2.54 -17.68
CA GLU A 80 -60.08 3.86 -17.37
C GLU A 80 -59.89 4.88 -18.51
N GLY A 81 -59.24 4.47 -19.61
CA GLY A 81 -59.09 5.29 -20.82
C GLY A 81 -57.95 6.31 -20.78
N GLY A 82 -57.11 6.28 -19.74
CA GLY A 82 -55.95 7.15 -19.60
C GLY A 82 -55.55 7.45 -18.16
N PHE A 83 -54.42 8.15 -18.02
CA PHE A 83 -53.96 8.74 -16.76
C PHE A 83 -53.99 10.27 -16.88
N PRO A 84 -54.42 11.03 -15.84
CA PRO A 84 -54.87 10.57 -14.52
C PRO A 84 -56.20 9.82 -14.55
N VAL A 85 -56.35 8.83 -13.66
CA VAL A 85 -57.59 8.07 -13.49
C VAL A 85 -58.71 8.99 -13.03
N SER A 86 -59.94 8.75 -13.50
CA SER A 86 -61.09 9.59 -13.18
C SER A 86 -61.39 9.64 -11.67
N ARG A 87 -61.88 10.79 -11.19
CA ARG A 87 -62.24 11.01 -9.77
C ARG A 87 -63.31 10.02 -9.29
N ALA A 88 -64.27 9.69 -10.16
CA ALA A 88 -65.30 8.70 -9.89
C ALA A 88 -64.72 7.28 -9.76
N ALA A 89 -63.77 6.90 -10.62
CA ALA A 89 -63.09 5.60 -10.52
C ALA A 89 -62.24 5.49 -9.26
N MET A 90 -61.52 6.55 -8.90
CA MET A 90 -60.78 6.61 -7.64
C MET A 90 -61.72 6.47 -6.43
N ALA A 91 -62.88 7.15 -6.44
CA ALA A 91 -63.89 7.02 -5.39
C ALA A 91 -64.43 5.58 -5.26
N ARG A 92 -64.70 4.90 -6.39
CA ARG A 92 -65.11 3.47 -6.41
C ARG A 92 -64.02 2.57 -5.83
N LEU A 93 -62.77 2.73 -6.30
CA LEU A 93 -61.63 1.96 -5.83
C LEU A 93 -61.45 2.10 -4.31
N ILE A 94 -61.45 3.33 -3.80
CA ILE A 94 -61.33 3.60 -2.36
C ILE A 94 -62.51 3.03 -1.59
N GLY A 95 -63.72 3.06 -2.16
CA GLY A 95 -64.88 2.38 -1.58
C GLY A 95 -64.67 0.87 -1.41
N THR A 96 -64.12 0.19 -2.43
CA THR A 96 -63.76 -1.23 -2.36
C THR A 96 -62.69 -1.48 -1.31
N ILE A 97 -61.66 -0.63 -1.25
CA ILE A 97 -60.61 -0.72 -0.22
C ILE A 97 -61.20 -0.51 1.19
N ALA A 98 -62.10 0.45 1.36
CA ALA A 98 -62.74 0.74 2.64
C ALA A 98 -63.59 -0.44 3.16
N ALA A 99 -64.25 -1.17 2.26
CA ALA A 99 -64.99 -2.37 2.62
C ALA A 99 -64.10 -3.47 3.24
N ALA A 100 -62.81 -3.52 2.87
CA ALA A 100 -61.84 -4.47 3.43
C ALA A 100 -61.33 -4.12 4.84
N ARG A 101 -61.61 -2.90 5.32
CA ARG A 101 -61.17 -2.37 6.62
C ARG A 101 -59.64 -2.46 6.84
N PRO A 102 -58.83 -1.75 6.02
CA PRO A 102 -57.40 -1.61 6.29
C PRO A 102 -57.15 -0.77 7.55
N ARG A 103 -55.95 -0.88 8.13
CA ARG A 103 -55.54 -0.05 9.28
C ARG A 103 -55.36 1.42 8.93
N ALA A 104 -54.85 1.68 7.73
CA ALA A 104 -54.71 3.01 7.16
C ALA A 104 -54.65 2.95 5.64
N LEU A 105 -55.07 4.03 5.00
CA LEU A 105 -54.98 4.23 3.57
C LEU A 105 -54.00 5.37 3.27
N ALA A 106 -53.02 5.11 2.40
CA ALA A 106 -52.07 6.09 1.94
C ALA A 106 -52.24 6.23 0.42
N VAL A 107 -52.67 7.40 -0.06
CA VAL A 107 -52.93 7.66 -1.48
C VAL A 107 -51.82 8.54 -2.06
N ASP A 108 -50.92 7.91 -2.79
CA ASP A 108 -49.81 8.51 -3.52
C ASP A 108 -50.26 9.01 -4.91
N VAL A 109 -51.20 9.96 -4.89
CA VAL A 109 -51.70 10.67 -6.07
C VAL A 109 -51.92 12.12 -5.69
N LEU A 110 -51.30 13.04 -6.43
CA LEU A 110 -51.43 14.47 -6.19
C LEU A 110 -52.74 15.01 -6.78
N PHE A 111 -53.56 15.62 -5.92
CA PHE A 111 -54.86 16.19 -6.30
C PHE A 111 -54.82 17.72 -6.25
N LEU A 112 -54.00 18.32 -7.11
CA LEU A 112 -53.67 19.75 -7.07
C LEU A 112 -54.76 20.66 -7.65
N GLU A 113 -55.55 20.13 -8.59
CA GLU A 113 -56.59 20.88 -9.29
C GLU A 113 -57.98 20.27 -9.04
N ALA A 114 -59.00 21.13 -9.12
CA ALA A 114 -60.40 20.71 -9.02
C ALA A 114 -60.74 19.80 -10.20
N GLY A 115 -61.47 18.71 -9.90
CA GLY A 115 -61.94 17.80 -10.93
C GLY A 115 -62.91 18.49 -11.89
N ARG A 116 -62.98 17.98 -13.13
CA ARG A 116 -63.94 18.45 -14.15
C ARG A 116 -65.41 18.32 -13.71
N GLN A 117 -65.68 17.45 -12.74
CA GLN A 117 -67.01 17.17 -12.20
C GLN A 117 -66.98 17.33 -10.67
N PRO A 118 -67.58 18.41 -10.10
CA PRO A 118 -67.58 18.65 -8.66
C PRO A 118 -68.22 17.53 -7.83
N GLU A 119 -69.22 16.83 -8.39
CA GLU A 119 -69.87 15.69 -7.73
C GLU A 119 -68.91 14.52 -7.53
N ALA A 120 -68.00 14.29 -8.47
CA ALA A 120 -67.01 13.22 -8.38
C ALA A 120 -65.94 13.55 -7.32
N ASP A 121 -65.56 14.81 -7.16
CA ASP A 121 -64.67 15.25 -6.08
C ASP A 121 -65.33 15.07 -4.71
N ARG A 122 -66.62 15.41 -4.58
CA ARG A 122 -67.41 15.12 -3.36
C ARG A 122 -67.49 13.64 -3.04
N ALA A 123 -67.74 12.79 -4.04
CA ALA A 123 -67.81 11.34 -3.87
C ALA A 123 -66.45 10.75 -3.45
N LEU A 124 -65.36 11.27 -4.00
CA LEU A 124 -64.00 10.91 -3.63
C LEU A 124 -63.70 11.33 -2.18
N ALA A 125 -63.97 12.58 -1.82
CA ALA A 125 -63.79 13.09 -0.47
C ALA A 125 -64.58 12.27 0.57
N ALA A 126 -65.85 11.97 0.28
CA ALA A 126 -66.68 11.12 1.13
C ALA A 126 -66.13 9.69 1.26
N SER A 127 -65.50 9.16 0.20
CA SER A 127 -64.89 7.83 0.24
C SER A 127 -63.62 7.79 1.09
N LEU A 128 -62.76 8.81 0.97
CA LEU A 128 -61.53 8.96 1.74
C LEU A 128 -61.82 9.16 3.23
N ALA A 129 -62.88 9.89 3.57
CA ALA A 129 -63.30 10.17 4.95
C ALA A 129 -63.72 8.91 5.75
N ARG A 130 -63.98 7.77 5.08
CA ARG A 130 -64.38 6.51 5.73
C ARG A 130 -63.21 5.78 6.39
N LEU A 131 -61.97 6.18 6.11
CA LEU A 131 -60.76 5.53 6.57
C LEU A 131 -59.78 6.56 7.16
N PRO A 132 -58.90 6.14 8.07
CA PRO A 132 -57.74 6.95 8.45
C PRO A 132 -56.80 7.07 7.22
N THR A 133 -56.92 8.20 6.53
CA THR A 133 -56.36 8.40 5.19
C THR A 133 -55.31 9.50 5.18
N VAL A 134 -54.16 9.22 4.56
CA VAL A 134 -53.17 10.23 4.15
C VAL A 134 -53.18 10.45 2.64
N LEU A 135 -53.19 11.71 2.22
CA LEU A 135 -53.05 12.12 0.83
C LEU A 135 -51.65 12.67 0.56
N ALA A 136 -51.14 12.39 -0.63
CA ALA A 136 -49.90 12.98 -1.12
C ALA A 136 -50.02 14.50 -1.26
N ALA A 137 -49.02 15.18 -0.72
CA ALA A 137 -48.68 16.57 -1.01
C ALA A 137 -47.21 16.62 -1.44
N ALA A 138 -46.82 17.65 -2.19
CA ALA A 138 -45.44 17.78 -2.67
C ALA A 138 -44.85 19.14 -2.25
N ALA A 139 -43.66 19.13 -1.67
CA ALA A 139 -42.88 20.34 -1.46
C ALA A 139 -42.00 20.64 -2.68
N VAL A 140 -41.81 21.92 -2.98
CA VAL A 140 -40.87 22.41 -4.00
C VAL A 140 -39.68 23.05 -3.28
N PHE A 141 -38.48 22.75 -3.76
CA PHE A 141 -37.22 23.22 -3.16
C PHE A 141 -36.46 24.09 -4.16
N ASP A 142 -36.18 25.35 -3.79
CA ASP A 142 -35.36 26.28 -4.60
C ASP A 142 -33.90 26.23 -4.14
N GLY A 143 -33.30 25.04 -4.19
CA GLY A 143 -31.90 24.78 -3.81
C GLY A 143 -31.73 23.91 -2.56
N GLY A 144 -30.49 23.82 -2.06
CA GLY A 144 -30.11 22.98 -0.91
C GLY A 144 -30.26 23.65 0.46
N ALA A 145 -31.18 24.59 0.61
CA ALA A 145 -31.38 25.30 1.87
C ALA A 145 -31.85 24.34 2.98
N SER A 146 -31.10 24.30 4.07
CA SER A 146 -31.44 23.54 5.26
C SER A 146 -31.14 24.36 6.50
N GLU A 147 -32.05 24.29 7.46
CA GLU A 147 -31.92 24.93 8.76
C GLU A 147 -32.13 23.86 9.85
N ASP A 148 -31.21 23.78 10.81
CA ASP A 148 -31.18 22.72 11.84
C ASP A 148 -31.24 21.29 11.27
N GLY A 149 -30.68 21.11 10.07
CA GLY A 149 -30.70 19.84 9.34
C GLY A 149 -32.06 19.48 8.73
N ILE A 150 -33.07 20.35 8.81
CA ILE A 150 -34.37 20.16 8.17
C ILE A 150 -34.34 20.82 6.78
N PRO A 151 -34.77 20.15 5.70
CA PRO A 151 -34.93 20.77 4.39
C PRO A 151 -35.98 21.89 4.43
N VAL A 152 -35.69 23.03 3.79
CA VAL A 152 -36.63 24.17 3.71
C VAL A 152 -37.26 24.23 2.33
N ALA A 153 -38.58 24.09 2.26
CA ALA A 153 -39.36 24.17 1.03
C ALA A 153 -39.70 25.62 0.67
N ALA A 154 -39.58 25.96 -0.61
CA ALA A 154 -39.98 27.24 -1.18
C ALA A 154 -41.49 27.32 -1.41
N ALA A 155 -42.11 26.21 -1.81
CA ALA A 155 -43.55 26.13 -2.01
C ALA A 155 -44.11 24.75 -1.63
N LEU A 156 -45.42 24.70 -1.40
CA LEU A 156 -46.16 23.49 -1.08
C LEU A 156 -47.33 23.31 -2.05
N HIS A 157 -47.39 22.13 -2.67
CA HIS A 157 -48.50 21.66 -3.47
C HIS A 157 -49.36 20.71 -2.62
N ALA A 158 -50.42 21.27 -2.04
CA ALA A 158 -51.39 20.53 -1.24
C ALA A 158 -52.61 20.09 -2.07
N PRO A 159 -53.35 19.05 -1.63
CA PRO A 159 -54.62 18.69 -2.24
C PRO A 159 -55.64 19.84 -2.23
N THR A 160 -56.58 19.81 -3.17
CA THR A 160 -57.69 20.78 -3.19
C THR A 160 -58.48 20.80 -1.87
N PRO A 161 -59.04 21.95 -1.45
CA PRO A 161 -59.78 22.05 -0.19
C PRO A 161 -60.94 21.07 -0.06
N GLU A 162 -61.62 20.72 -1.17
CA GLU A 162 -62.75 19.79 -1.17
C GLU A 162 -62.34 18.37 -0.76
N ILE A 163 -61.21 17.89 -1.28
CA ILE A 163 -60.70 16.54 -1.04
C ILE A 163 -59.85 16.51 0.24
N GLY A 164 -59.02 17.53 0.44
CA GLY A 164 -58.07 17.61 1.54
C GLY A 164 -58.72 17.74 2.92
N ARG A 165 -59.86 18.41 3.05
CA ARG A 165 -60.49 18.77 4.35
C ARG A 165 -60.76 17.58 5.27
N ALA A 166 -61.08 16.41 4.71
CA ALA A 166 -61.41 15.21 5.49
C ALA A 166 -60.23 14.24 5.67
N THR A 167 -59.01 14.64 5.30
CA THR A 167 -57.82 13.77 5.28
C THR A 167 -56.61 14.49 5.87
N VAL A 168 -55.56 13.72 6.17
CA VAL A 168 -54.26 14.30 6.54
C VAL A 168 -53.40 14.37 5.28
N SER A 169 -52.68 15.47 5.07
CA SER A 169 -51.69 15.56 3.99
C SER A 169 -50.29 15.20 4.49
N GLY A 170 -49.51 14.54 3.64
CA GLY A 170 -48.10 14.23 3.92
C GLY A 170 -47.22 14.37 2.69
N LEU A 171 -45.98 14.83 2.90
CA LEU A 171 -45.06 15.14 1.80
C LEU A 171 -44.46 13.88 1.18
N VAL A 172 -44.61 13.70 -0.13
CA VAL A 172 -44.07 12.53 -0.86
C VAL A 172 -42.62 12.69 -1.32
N ASN A 173 -41.98 13.81 -0.96
CA ASN A 173 -40.61 14.10 -1.38
C ASN A 173 -39.63 13.01 -0.94
N VAL A 174 -38.84 12.54 -1.90
CA VAL A 174 -37.77 11.58 -1.70
C VAL A 174 -36.43 12.30 -1.83
N SER A 175 -35.45 11.95 -0.99
CA SER A 175 -34.09 12.50 -1.08
C SER A 175 -33.19 11.49 -1.78
N GLU A 176 -32.68 11.87 -2.93
CA GLU A 176 -31.63 11.13 -3.63
C GLU A 176 -30.26 11.46 -3.04
N ASP A 177 -29.37 10.48 -3.03
CA ASP A 177 -28.00 10.71 -2.61
C ASP A 177 -27.09 11.14 -3.78
N ALA A 178 -25.78 11.23 -3.54
CA ALA A 178 -24.79 11.68 -4.53
C ALA A 178 -24.73 10.82 -5.81
N ALA A 179 -25.37 9.65 -5.83
CA ALA A 179 -25.48 8.76 -6.98
C ALA A 179 -26.88 8.80 -7.64
N GLY A 180 -27.78 9.70 -7.21
CA GLY A 180 -29.15 9.80 -7.75
C GLY A 180 -30.07 8.67 -7.28
N VAL A 181 -29.74 8.00 -6.18
CA VAL A 181 -30.52 6.86 -5.67
C VAL A 181 -31.17 7.23 -4.34
N PRO A 182 -32.46 6.96 -4.16
CA PRO A 182 -33.20 7.29 -2.95
C PRO A 182 -32.90 6.31 -1.81
N ARG A 183 -31.84 6.59 -1.04
CA ARG A 183 -31.45 5.77 0.13
C ARG A 183 -32.02 6.29 1.45
N HIS A 184 -32.63 7.47 1.45
CA HIS A 184 -33.17 8.11 2.64
C HIS A 184 -34.53 8.76 2.35
N LEU A 185 -35.43 8.74 3.34
CA LEU A 185 -36.66 9.54 3.30
C LEU A 185 -36.58 10.67 4.33
N PRO A 186 -36.73 11.95 3.91
CA PRO A 186 -36.87 13.04 4.87
C PRO A 186 -38.20 12.87 5.60
N LEU A 187 -38.17 12.82 6.94
CA LEU A 187 -39.41 12.65 7.71
C LEU A 187 -40.17 13.94 7.95
N VAL A 188 -39.46 15.06 7.92
CA VAL A 188 -39.99 16.40 8.15
C VAL A 188 -39.36 17.39 7.18
N VAL A 189 -40.13 18.39 6.78
CA VAL A 189 -39.71 19.50 5.92
C VAL A 189 -40.26 20.79 6.52
N ARG A 190 -39.46 21.84 6.52
CA ARG A 190 -39.89 23.17 6.96
C ARG A 190 -40.56 23.89 5.80
N THR A 191 -41.78 24.37 6.03
CA THR A 191 -42.61 25.10 5.05
C THR A 191 -43.01 26.43 5.68
N GLY A 192 -42.30 27.52 5.35
CA GLY A 192 -42.44 28.78 6.07
C GLY A 192 -42.11 28.60 7.56
N GLU A 193 -43.04 28.96 8.44
CA GLU A 193 -42.88 28.81 9.91
C GLU A 193 -43.29 27.41 10.43
N ALA A 194 -43.92 26.57 9.61
CA ALA A 194 -44.44 25.27 10.04
C ALA A 194 -43.50 24.11 9.65
N ILE A 195 -43.57 23.01 10.42
CA ILE A 195 -42.91 21.74 10.08
C ILE A 195 -43.96 20.77 9.57
N ALA A 196 -43.86 20.42 8.29
CA ALA A 196 -44.71 19.44 7.64
C ALA A 196 -44.09 18.04 7.71
N ALA A 197 -44.93 17.04 8.00
CA ALA A 197 -44.50 15.64 8.07
C ALA A 197 -44.57 14.96 6.69
N SER A 198 -43.67 14.02 6.47
CA SER A 198 -43.67 13.17 5.28
C SER A 198 -44.91 12.28 5.19
N PHE A 199 -45.22 11.87 3.97
CA PHE A 199 -46.28 10.94 3.64
C PHE A 199 -46.12 9.61 4.38
N ALA A 200 -44.90 9.06 4.39
CA ALA A 200 -44.61 7.81 5.09
C ALA A 200 -44.82 7.93 6.60
N LEU A 201 -44.41 9.05 7.21
CA LEU A 201 -44.60 9.31 8.64
C LEU A 201 -46.09 9.44 9.01
N ARG A 202 -46.86 10.17 8.21
CA ARG A 202 -48.30 10.31 8.41
C ARG A 202 -49.05 8.98 8.24
N ALA A 203 -48.72 8.19 7.21
CA ALA A 203 -49.29 6.87 7.02
C ALA A 203 -49.03 5.94 8.22
N ALA A 204 -47.79 5.90 8.71
CA ALA A 204 -47.42 5.08 9.86
C ALA A 204 -48.10 5.55 11.16
N SER A 205 -48.20 6.86 11.37
CA SER A 205 -48.90 7.45 12.52
C SER A 205 -50.40 7.12 12.52
N LEU A 206 -51.07 7.25 11.36
CA LEU A 206 -52.47 6.89 11.19
C LEU A 206 -52.71 5.41 11.43
N ALA A 207 -51.84 4.54 10.90
CA ALA A 207 -51.91 3.10 11.13
C ALA A 207 -51.74 2.70 12.60
N ALA A 208 -50.95 3.47 13.36
CA ALA A 208 -50.75 3.27 14.79
C ALA A 208 -51.83 3.95 15.66
N GLY A 209 -52.65 4.85 15.10
CA GLY A 209 -53.60 5.68 15.83
C GLY A 209 -52.92 6.61 16.86
N ARG A 210 -51.67 7.01 16.62
CA ARG A 210 -50.85 7.81 17.54
C ARG A 210 -50.06 8.86 16.77
N ASP A 211 -50.04 10.09 17.27
CA ASP A 211 -49.22 11.15 16.70
C ASP A 211 -47.72 10.84 16.87
N PRO A 212 -46.89 11.15 15.86
CA PRO A 212 -45.46 10.91 15.91
C PRO A 212 -44.77 11.99 16.73
N VAL A 213 -43.79 11.59 17.54
CA VAL A 213 -42.86 12.52 18.19
C VAL A 213 -41.52 12.41 17.46
N VAL A 214 -41.21 13.42 16.65
CA VAL A 214 -39.96 13.47 15.88
C VAL A 214 -38.90 14.22 16.71
N GLY A 215 -37.92 13.49 17.22
CA GLY A 215 -36.71 14.05 17.83
C GLY A 215 -35.63 14.33 16.79
N GLU A 216 -34.42 14.65 17.25
CA GLU A 216 -33.27 14.84 16.36
C GLU A 216 -32.74 13.50 15.83
N ASP A 217 -32.53 12.52 16.73
CA ASP A 217 -31.91 11.24 16.42
C ASP A 217 -32.90 10.07 16.29
N ALA A 218 -34.18 10.29 16.60
CA ALA A 218 -35.17 9.22 16.60
C ALA A 218 -36.59 9.77 16.40
N VAL A 219 -37.47 8.96 15.82
CA VAL A 219 -38.92 9.19 15.80
C VAL A 219 -39.63 8.12 16.62
N ARG A 220 -40.60 8.54 17.43
CA ARG A 220 -41.42 7.64 18.24
C ARG A 220 -42.87 7.67 17.76
N ILE A 221 -43.42 6.50 17.45
CA ILE A 221 -44.82 6.30 17.07
C ILE A 221 -45.41 5.24 18.00
N GLY A 222 -46.26 5.68 18.94
CA GLY A 222 -46.75 4.80 19.99
C GLY A 222 -45.61 4.24 20.86
N THR A 223 -45.42 2.92 20.82
CA THR A 223 -44.34 2.19 21.53
C THR A 223 -43.10 1.96 20.68
N THR A 224 -43.16 2.20 19.37
CA THR A 224 -42.05 1.95 18.45
C THR A 224 -41.17 3.18 18.36
N THR A 225 -39.89 3.01 18.64
CA THR A 225 -38.86 4.05 18.47
C THR A 225 -37.97 3.66 17.30
N ILE A 226 -37.90 4.50 16.27
CA ILE A 226 -37.08 4.29 15.08
C ILE A 226 -35.93 5.29 15.10
N PRO A 227 -34.66 4.84 15.08
CA PRO A 227 -33.50 5.74 14.98
C PRO A 227 -33.46 6.40 13.59
N LEU A 228 -33.04 7.66 13.56
CA LEU A 228 -32.90 8.48 12.37
C LEU A 228 -31.43 8.77 12.10
N ASP A 229 -31.12 9.01 10.83
CA ASP A 229 -29.85 9.59 10.41
C ASP A 229 -29.91 11.13 10.50
N LEU A 230 -28.78 11.77 10.24
CA LEU A 230 -28.61 13.22 10.24
C LEU A 230 -29.72 13.91 9.44
N GLY A 231 -30.23 15.02 9.99
CA GLY A 231 -31.32 15.76 9.37
C GLY A 231 -32.68 15.09 9.46
N ARG A 232 -32.88 14.16 10.41
CA ARG A 232 -34.16 13.46 10.64
C ARG A 232 -34.58 12.63 9.42
N HIS A 233 -33.59 12.07 8.73
CA HIS A 233 -33.80 11.19 7.59
C HIS A 233 -33.97 9.75 8.07
N LEU A 234 -34.90 9.02 7.44
CA LEU A 234 -35.07 7.59 7.64
C LEU A 234 -34.24 6.81 6.61
N PRO A 235 -33.24 6.01 7.02
CA PRO A 235 -32.51 5.14 6.11
C PRO A 235 -33.42 4.07 5.51
N LEU A 236 -33.39 3.93 4.19
CA LEU A 236 -34.13 2.94 3.45
C LEU A 236 -33.30 1.66 3.23
N ARG A 237 -34.01 0.54 3.30
CA ARG A 237 -33.54 -0.81 3.00
C ARG A 237 -34.60 -1.51 2.17
N PRO A 238 -34.62 -1.30 0.83
CA PRO A 238 -35.58 -1.95 -0.05
C PRO A 238 -35.60 -3.47 0.17
N TYR A 239 -36.79 -4.06 0.11
CA TYR A 239 -36.96 -5.50 0.34
C TYR A 239 -36.48 -6.35 -0.84
N GLY A 240 -36.46 -5.82 -2.07
CA GLY A 240 -36.08 -6.58 -3.25
C GLY A 240 -36.37 -5.80 -4.53
N PRO A 241 -36.47 -6.47 -5.70
CA PRO A 241 -36.92 -5.84 -6.95
C PRO A 241 -38.39 -5.42 -6.88
N ARG A 242 -38.91 -4.74 -7.90
CA ARG A 242 -40.32 -4.29 -7.93
C ARG A 242 -41.29 -5.45 -7.67
N ARG A 243 -42.43 -5.18 -7.02
CA ARG A 243 -43.45 -6.15 -6.57
C ARG A 243 -42.96 -7.12 -5.49
N THR A 244 -41.89 -6.80 -4.77
CA THR A 244 -41.49 -7.59 -3.60
C THR A 244 -42.48 -7.37 -2.47
N ILE A 245 -42.89 -6.12 -2.24
CA ILE A 245 -44.06 -5.82 -1.41
C ILE A 245 -45.31 -6.35 -2.14
N PRO A 246 -46.27 -7.02 -1.44
CA PRO A 246 -47.47 -7.52 -2.08
C PRO A 246 -48.22 -6.41 -2.83
N THR A 247 -48.20 -6.49 -4.16
CA THR A 247 -48.79 -5.49 -5.07
C THR A 247 -49.99 -6.08 -5.79
N ILE A 248 -51.15 -5.44 -5.64
CA ILE A 248 -52.43 -5.84 -6.23
C ILE A 248 -52.81 -4.77 -7.26
N SER A 249 -53.15 -5.17 -8.48
CA SER A 249 -53.66 -4.25 -9.50
C SER A 249 -54.99 -3.63 -9.06
N ALA A 250 -55.14 -2.32 -9.19
CA ALA A 250 -56.38 -1.62 -8.88
C ALA A 250 -57.54 -2.11 -9.78
N ALA A 251 -57.26 -2.39 -11.06
CA ALA A 251 -58.21 -3.02 -11.99
C ALA A 251 -58.67 -4.41 -11.51
N ALA A 252 -57.74 -5.26 -11.07
CA ALA A 252 -58.07 -6.60 -10.58
C ALA A 252 -58.89 -6.57 -9.27
N LEU A 253 -58.66 -5.56 -8.43
CA LEU A 253 -59.46 -5.33 -7.23
C LEU A 253 -60.87 -4.79 -7.55
N ALA A 254 -60.98 -3.90 -8.54
CA ALA A 254 -62.26 -3.32 -8.97
C ALA A 254 -63.21 -4.38 -9.57
N ASP A 255 -62.66 -5.31 -10.36
CA ASP A 255 -63.43 -6.40 -10.99
C ASP A 255 -63.68 -7.60 -10.07
N GLY A 256 -63.12 -7.58 -8.85
CA GLY A 256 -63.24 -8.70 -7.90
C GLY A 256 -62.41 -9.94 -8.27
N THR A 257 -61.46 -9.82 -9.21
CA THR A 257 -60.52 -10.90 -9.55
C THR A 257 -59.63 -11.24 -8.34
N VAL A 258 -59.25 -10.22 -7.57
CA VAL A 258 -58.56 -10.37 -6.29
C VAL A 258 -59.54 -10.00 -5.18
N PRO A 259 -59.75 -10.85 -4.16
CA PRO A 259 -60.67 -10.54 -3.08
C PRO A 259 -60.15 -9.38 -2.24
N ALA A 260 -61.05 -8.44 -1.90
CA ALA A 260 -60.71 -7.28 -1.08
C ALA A 260 -60.19 -7.67 0.32
N SER A 261 -60.52 -8.88 0.81
CA SER A 261 -59.97 -9.43 2.07
C SER A 261 -58.45 -9.53 2.10
N ALA A 262 -57.77 -9.50 0.95
CA ALA A 262 -56.31 -9.42 0.88
C ALA A 262 -55.73 -8.13 1.49
N LEU A 263 -56.56 -7.10 1.70
CA LEU A 263 -56.20 -5.79 2.24
C LEU A 263 -56.54 -5.61 3.73
N THR A 264 -57.22 -6.58 4.34
CA THR A 264 -57.70 -6.48 5.73
C THR A 264 -56.55 -6.39 6.72
N ASP A 265 -56.67 -5.47 7.68
CA ASP A 265 -55.67 -5.20 8.74
C ASP A 265 -54.27 -4.83 8.22
N ARG A 266 -54.18 -4.30 6.99
CA ARG A 266 -52.93 -3.82 6.39
C ARG A 266 -52.91 -2.30 6.27
N VAL A 267 -51.72 -1.73 6.18
CA VAL A 267 -51.53 -0.39 5.63
C VAL A 267 -51.53 -0.51 4.11
N VAL A 268 -52.48 0.14 3.46
CA VAL A 268 -52.66 0.06 2.00
C VAL A 268 -52.11 1.31 1.36
N VAL A 269 -51.16 1.16 0.44
CA VAL A 269 -50.58 2.27 -0.32
C VAL A 269 -51.10 2.21 -1.74
N VAL A 270 -51.88 3.20 -2.17
CA VAL A 270 -52.37 3.35 -3.54
C VAL A 270 -51.42 4.26 -4.28
N GLY A 271 -50.85 3.84 -5.41
CA GLY A 271 -49.95 4.69 -6.19
C GLY A 271 -49.74 4.19 -7.61
N VAL A 272 -49.08 5.02 -8.42
CA VAL A 272 -48.90 4.75 -9.85
C VAL A 272 -47.69 3.85 -10.07
N THR A 273 -47.88 2.78 -10.85
CA THR A 273 -46.80 1.89 -11.29
C THR A 273 -46.77 1.70 -12.81
N ALA A 274 -47.72 2.33 -13.52
CA ALA A 274 -47.77 2.37 -14.98
C ALA A 274 -46.52 3.06 -15.55
N LEU A 275 -45.99 2.53 -16.65
CA LEU A 275 -44.69 2.94 -17.21
C LEU A 275 -44.64 4.42 -17.63
N GLY A 276 -45.78 4.99 -18.02
CA GLY A 276 -45.89 6.37 -18.53
C GLY A 276 -46.41 7.41 -17.54
N GLY A 277 -46.68 7.04 -16.27
CA GLY A 277 -47.39 7.92 -15.33
C GLY A 277 -46.84 8.01 -13.91
N GLY A 278 -45.98 7.09 -13.49
CA GLY A 278 -45.39 7.09 -12.14
C GLY A 278 -43.93 7.55 -12.12
N ASP A 279 -43.46 7.97 -10.94
CA ASP A 279 -42.05 8.17 -10.68
C ASP A 279 -41.32 6.82 -10.54
N THR A 280 -40.12 6.72 -11.11
CA THR A 280 -39.29 5.52 -11.01
C THR A 280 -37.85 5.90 -10.68
N PHE A 281 -37.22 5.08 -9.85
CA PHE A 281 -35.89 5.31 -9.35
C PHE A 281 -35.00 4.08 -9.55
N ALA A 282 -33.72 4.32 -9.80
CA ALA A 282 -32.73 3.25 -9.78
C ALA A 282 -32.43 2.85 -8.34
N THR A 283 -32.42 1.54 -8.07
CA THR A 283 -32.06 0.96 -6.76
C THR A 283 -31.08 -0.19 -6.95
N ALA A 284 -30.54 -0.71 -5.83
CA ALA A 284 -29.64 -1.85 -5.86
C ALA A 284 -30.25 -3.13 -6.49
N PHE A 285 -31.59 -3.27 -6.48
CA PHE A 285 -32.30 -4.46 -6.96
C PHE A 285 -33.03 -4.25 -8.29
N ASP A 286 -33.44 -3.03 -8.61
CA ASP A 286 -34.23 -2.72 -9.81
C ASP A 286 -33.85 -1.33 -10.36
N PRO A 287 -33.53 -1.20 -11.66
CA PRO A 287 -33.21 0.10 -12.27
C PRO A 287 -34.41 1.03 -12.43
N VAL A 288 -35.65 0.53 -12.33
CA VAL A 288 -36.88 1.33 -12.49
C VAL A 288 -37.89 1.00 -11.38
N MET A 289 -37.44 1.06 -10.13
CA MET A 289 -38.27 0.85 -8.95
C MET A 289 -39.36 1.93 -8.85
N PRO A 290 -40.65 1.57 -8.76
CA PRO A 290 -41.72 2.56 -8.56
C PRO A 290 -41.55 3.33 -7.24
N GLY A 291 -41.77 4.65 -7.26
CA GLY A 291 -41.69 5.50 -6.06
C GLY A 291 -42.61 5.04 -4.93
N VAL A 292 -43.82 4.59 -5.27
CA VAL A 292 -44.78 4.02 -4.32
C VAL A 292 -44.22 2.83 -3.52
N GLU A 293 -43.32 2.02 -4.10
CA GLU A 293 -42.72 0.87 -3.41
C GLU A 293 -41.62 1.30 -2.43
N LEU A 294 -40.93 2.41 -2.71
CA LEU A 294 -40.00 3.05 -1.77
C LEU A 294 -40.75 3.71 -0.60
N LEU A 295 -41.85 4.41 -0.89
CA LEU A 295 -42.72 4.97 0.15
C LEU A 295 -43.31 3.87 1.03
N ALA A 296 -43.80 2.77 0.43
CA ALA A 296 -44.26 1.60 1.16
C ALA A 296 -43.13 0.98 2.01
N THR A 297 -41.91 0.90 1.49
CA THR A 297 -40.74 0.46 2.28
C THR A 297 -40.51 1.36 3.51
N GLY A 298 -40.59 2.69 3.36
CA GLY A 298 -40.50 3.64 4.46
C GLY A 298 -41.61 3.45 5.51
N ILE A 299 -42.86 3.31 5.07
CA ILE A 299 -44.01 3.04 5.94
C ILE A 299 -43.80 1.73 6.71
N ALA A 300 -43.32 0.68 6.04
CA ALA A 300 -43.02 -0.60 6.66
C ALA A 300 -41.94 -0.46 7.75
N HIS A 301 -40.89 0.33 7.51
CA HIS A 301 -39.86 0.58 8.53
C HIS A 301 -40.37 1.37 9.72
N LEU A 302 -41.20 2.39 9.50
CA LEU A 302 -41.79 3.19 10.58
C LEU A 302 -42.83 2.41 11.40
N THR A 303 -43.49 1.42 10.81
CA THR A 303 -44.48 0.59 11.51
C THR A 303 -43.85 -0.59 12.26
N THR A 304 -42.78 -1.18 11.71
CA THR A 304 -42.18 -2.41 12.25
C THR A 304 -40.83 -2.23 12.94
N GLY A 305 -40.14 -1.11 12.72
CA GLY A 305 -38.76 -0.88 13.17
C GLY A 305 -37.70 -1.68 12.38
N GLY A 306 -38.07 -2.37 11.29
CA GLY A 306 -37.17 -3.28 10.54
C GLY A 306 -36.16 -2.64 9.56
N GLY A 307 -35.95 -1.31 9.65
CA GLY A 307 -35.10 -0.52 8.76
C GLY A 307 -33.60 -0.62 9.05
N LEU A 308 -32.78 0.20 8.36
CA LEU A 308 -31.36 0.34 8.68
C LEU A 308 -31.17 1.40 9.78
N VAL A 309 -30.28 1.10 10.72
CA VAL A 309 -29.85 2.01 11.77
C VAL A 309 -28.56 2.70 11.32
N ARG A 310 -28.61 4.03 11.19
CA ARG A 310 -27.47 4.90 10.87
C ARG A 310 -27.52 6.18 11.71
N ASP A 311 -27.69 6.01 13.01
CA ASP A 311 -27.80 7.15 13.93
C ASP A 311 -26.44 7.83 14.22
N ALA A 312 -26.48 8.87 15.05
CA ALA A 312 -25.27 9.57 15.50
C ALA A 312 -24.28 8.64 16.23
N GLY A 313 -24.75 7.57 16.87
CA GLY A 313 -23.90 6.56 17.50
C GLY A 313 -23.10 5.75 16.48
N VAL A 314 -23.75 5.26 15.43
CA VAL A 314 -23.11 4.56 14.32
C VAL A 314 -22.11 5.46 13.58
N ARG A 315 -22.46 6.72 13.34
CA ARG A 315 -21.51 7.68 12.73
C ARG A 315 -20.29 7.97 13.59
N ARG A 316 -20.46 8.04 14.92
CA ARG A 316 -19.33 8.16 15.86
C ARG A 316 -18.47 6.90 15.84
N LEU A 317 -19.07 5.72 15.75
CA LEU A 317 -18.34 4.46 15.60
C LEU A 317 -17.50 4.46 14.32
N ASP A 318 -18.10 4.83 13.18
CA ASP A 318 -17.42 4.96 11.89
C ASP A 318 -16.22 5.91 11.97
N ALA A 319 -16.43 7.08 12.59
CA ALA A 319 -15.38 8.08 12.82
C ALA A 319 -14.23 7.55 13.70
N VAL A 320 -14.55 6.90 14.82
CA VAL A 320 -13.53 6.32 15.72
C VAL A 320 -12.77 5.20 15.00
N ALA A 321 -13.47 4.32 14.30
CA ALA A 321 -12.86 3.24 13.51
C ALA A 321 -11.93 3.80 12.43
N ALA A 322 -12.32 4.87 11.73
CA ALA A 322 -11.49 5.53 10.74
C ALA A 322 -10.17 6.04 11.32
N VAL A 323 -10.21 6.70 12.48
CA VAL A 323 -9.02 7.22 13.18
C VAL A 323 -8.15 6.07 13.70
N VAL A 324 -8.74 5.06 14.33
CA VAL A 324 -8.01 3.91 14.89
C VAL A 324 -7.33 3.10 13.80
N LEU A 325 -8.04 2.80 12.71
CA LEU A 325 -7.49 2.03 11.58
C LEU A 325 -6.42 2.81 10.82
N ALA A 326 -6.58 4.13 10.65
CA ALA A 326 -5.55 4.98 10.05
C ALA A 326 -4.28 5.05 10.91
N ALA A 327 -4.43 5.19 12.23
CA ALA A 327 -3.32 5.18 13.17
C ALA A 327 -2.60 3.82 13.19
N ALA A 328 -3.35 2.72 13.25
CA ALA A 328 -2.81 1.37 13.19
C ALA A 328 -2.05 1.13 11.89
N ALA A 329 -2.62 1.53 10.75
CA ALA A 329 -1.96 1.40 9.45
C ALA A 329 -0.66 2.22 9.38
N ALA A 330 -0.68 3.48 9.83
CA ALA A 330 0.53 4.32 9.86
C ALA A 330 1.62 3.73 10.76
N LEU A 331 1.26 3.20 11.92
CA LEU A 331 2.19 2.54 12.84
C LEU A 331 2.76 1.25 12.26
N LEU A 332 1.93 0.41 11.61
CA LEU A 332 2.39 -0.79 10.93
C LEU A 332 3.39 -0.47 9.81
N ILE A 333 3.08 0.52 8.97
CA ILE A 333 3.98 0.97 7.89
C ILE A 333 5.28 1.54 8.46
N ALA A 334 5.21 2.26 9.59
CA ALA A 334 6.37 2.89 10.18
C ALA A 334 7.29 1.95 10.96
N LEU A 335 6.73 0.95 11.64
CA LEU A 335 7.45 0.13 12.63
C LEU A 335 7.67 -1.32 12.18
N ALA A 336 6.78 -1.89 11.36
CA ALA A 336 6.89 -3.29 10.94
C ALA A 336 7.69 -3.44 9.63
N PRO A 337 8.21 -4.63 9.32
CA PRO A 337 8.86 -4.90 8.03
C PRO A 337 7.85 -4.69 6.86
N PRO A 338 8.28 -4.17 5.69
CA PRO A 338 7.35 -3.74 4.63
C PRO A 338 6.37 -4.81 4.13
N GLY A 339 6.83 -6.05 3.96
CA GLY A 339 5.99 -7.17 3.50
C GLY A 339 4.85 -7.49 4.49
N PRO A 340 5.17 -7.87 5.74
CA PRO A 340 4.18 -8.08 6.79
C PRO A 340 3.31 -6.85 7.06
N ALA A 341 3.87 -5.63 7.04
CA ALA A 341 3.11 -4.39 7.24
C ALA A 341 2.00 -4.24 6.20
N PHE A 342 2.32 -4.44 4.91
CA PHE A 342 1.35 -4.38 3.83
C PHE A 342 0.22 -5.40 4.01
N LEU A 343 0.58 -6.66 4.30
CA LEU A 343 -0.41 -7.71 4.52
C LEU A 343 -1.31 -7.41 5.73
N LEU A 344 -0.75 -6.96 6.86
CA LEU A 344 -1.51 -6.63 8.06
C LEU A 344 -2.47 -5.44 7.82
N VAL A 345 -2.04 -4.41 7.09
CA VAL A 345 -2.93 -3.30 6.72
C VAL A 345 -4.07 -3.79 5.84
N LEU A 346 -3.79 -4.64 4.85
CA LEU A 346 -4.84 -5.22 3.99
C LEU A 346 -5.83 -6.06 4.81
N LEU A 347 -5.35 -6.87 5.74
CA LEU A 347 -6.18 -7.69 6.62
C LEU A 347 -7.03 -6.83 7.57
N LEU A 348 -6.49 -5.74 8.11
CA LEU A 348 -7.25 -4.80 8.95
C LEU A 348 -8.41 -4.16 8.16
N LEU A 349 -8.14 -3.68 6.94
CA LEU A 349 -9.17 -3.07 6.10
C LEU A 349 -10.19 -4.10 5.63
N ALA A 350 -9.76 -5.29 5.22
CA ALA A 350 -10.65 -6.38 4.85
C ALA A 350 -11.53 -6.83 6.04
N GLY A 351 -10.95 -6.88 7.24
CA GLY A 351 -11.67 -7.18 8.48
C GLY A 351 -12.77 -6.17 8.78
N TRP A 352 -12.50 -4.86 8.61
CA TRP A 352 -13.52 -3.82 8.74
C TRP A 352 -14.64 -3.99 7.71
N LEU A 353 -14.31 -4.23 6.44
CA LEU A 353 -15.30 -4.43 5.38
C LEU A 353 -16.17 -5.67 5.64
N ALA A 354 -15.57 -6.77 6.09
CA ALA A 354 -16.28 -7.99 6.44
C ALA A 354 -17.21 -7.76 7.65
N ALA A 355 -16.71 -7.14 8.71
CA ALA A 355 -17.51 -6.80 9.89
C ALA A 355 -18.67 -5.85 9.53
N GLY A 356 -18.40 -4.84 8.70
CA GLY A 356 -19.41 -3.92 8.19
C GLY A 356 -20.47 -4.59 7.31
N ALA A 357 -20.10 -5.61 6.52
CA ALA A 357 -21.07 -6.39 5.74
C ALA A 357 -21.99 -7.24 6.64
N VAL A 358 -21.44 -7.86 7.68
CA VAL A 358 -22.22 -8.61 8.69
C VAL A 358 -23.14 -7.67 9.47
N ALA A 359 -22.61 -6.53 9.93
CA ALA A 359 -23.37 -5.49 10.61
C ALA A 359 -24.52 -4.97 9.74
N PHE A 360 -24.28 -4.76 8.44
CA PHE A 360 -25.31 -4.35 7.49
C PHE A 360 -26.41 -5.40 7.33
N ALA A 361 -26.05 -6.68 7.28
CA ALA A 361 -27.03 -7.77 7.25
C ALA A 361 -27.94 -7.75 8.48
N TRP A 362 -27.37 -7.50 9.67
CA TRP A 362 -28.08 -7.34 10.94
C TRP A 362 -28.82 -6.01 11.13
N GLY A 363 -28.73 -5.08 10.17
CA GLY A 363 -29.53 -3.86 10.17
C GLY A 363 -28.81 -2.60 10.66
N THR A 364 -27.50 -2.62 10.86
CA THR A 364 -26.71 -1.42 11.17
C THR A 364 -25.82 -1.02 10.00
N TRP A 365 -25.88 0.24 9.58
CA TRP A 365 -25.15 0.71 8.41
C TRP A 365 -23.84 1.38 8.82
N TRP A 366 -22.75 0.61 8.88
CA TRP A 366 -21.39 1.13 9.09
C TRP A 366 -20.79 1.64 7.77
N SER A 367 -20.02 2.72 7.80
CA SER A 367 -19.36 3.25 6.62
C SER A 367 -18.19 2.37 6.20
N ALA A 368 -18.23 1.94 4.93
CA ALA A 368 -17.13 1.22 4.30
C ALA A 368 -16.11 2.21 3.70
N ALA A 369 -16.57 3.32 3.14
CA ALA A 369 -15.71 4.27 2.44
C ALA A 369 -14.82 5.09 3.40
N LEU A 370 -15.33 5.49 4.56
CA LEU A 370 -14.63 6.39 5.47
C LEU A 370 -13.31 5.79 5.99
N PRO A 371 -13.26 4.58 6.58
CA PRO A 371 -12.00 4.02 7.07
C PRO A 371 -11.01 3.68 5.96
N LEU A 372 -11.50 3.28 4.78
CA LEU A 372 -10.65 3.06 3.61
C LEU A 372 -9.94 4.36 3.18
N ALA A 373 -10.67 5.46 3.10
CA ALA A 373 -10.10 6.76 2.73
C ALA A 373 -9.19 7.34 3.83
N ALA A 374 -9.55 7.13 5.09
CA ALA A 374 -8.77 7.56 6.25
C ALA A 374 -7.41 6.86 6.32
N ALA A 375 -7.37 5.54 6.05
CA ALA A 375 -6.13 4.78 6.11
C ALA A 375 -5.33 4.82 4.78
N GLY A 376 -6.02 4.75 3.64
CA GLY A 376 -5.40 4.57 2.33
C GLY A 376 -4.62 5.78 1.83
N LEU A 377 -5.19 6.98 1.95
CA LEU A 377 -4.56 8.19 1.39
C LEU A 377 -3.26 8.59 2.11
N PRO A 378 -3.18 8.58 3.46
CA PRO A 378 -1.92 8.82 4.17
C PRO A 378 -0.91 7.67 4.03
N ALA A 379 -1.38 6.44 3.78
CA ALA A 379 -0.49 5.29 3.63
C ALA A 379 0.45 5.43 2.43
N LEU A 380 -0.01 5.98 1.30
CA LEU A 380 0.81 6.16 0.08
C LEU A 380 2.09 7.00 0.31
N PRO A 381 2.01 8.27 0.79
CA PRO A 381 3.20 9.06 1.07
C PRO A 381 4.02 8.46 2.23
N CYS A 382 3.38 7.79 3.20
CA CYS A 382 4.09 7.11 4.29
C CYS A 382 4.97 5.97 3.75
N VAL A 383 4.43 5.10 2.90
CA VAL A 383 5.17 4.01 2.24
C VAL A 383 6.31 4.58 1.37
N ALA A 384 6.04 5.62 0.58
CA ALA A 384 7.05 6.26 -0.26
C ALA A 384 8.20 6.85 0.58
N ALA A 385 7.88 7.57 1.66
CA ALA A 385 8.86 8.14 2.57
C ALA A 385 9.68 7.05 3.29
N ARG A 386 9.04 5.95 3.70
CA ARG A 386 9.73 4.81 4.30
C ARG A 386 10.70 4.17 3.31
N GLN A 387 10.26 3.92 2.07
CA GLN A 387 11.10 3.35 1.04
C GLN A 387 12.28 4.26 0.68
N ALA A 388 12.07 5.59 0.66
CA ALA A 388 13.15 6.55 0.44
C ALA A 388 14.19 6.53 1.58
N LEU A 389 13.75 6.43 2.84
CA LEU A 389 14.64 6.27 4.00
C LEU A 389 15.45 4.98 3.90
N ASP A 390 14.79 3.86 3.58
CA ASP A 390 15.45 2.56 3.46
C ASP A 390 16.44 2.52 2.30
N ARG A 391 16.13 3.13 1.14
CA ARG A 391 17.08 3.30 0.03
C ARG A 391 18.30 4.15 0.41
N ARG A 392 18.09 5.28 1.10
CA ARG A 392 19.20 6.14 1.57
C ARG A 392 20.13 5.39 2.52
N ARG A 393 19.59 4.53 3.37
CA ARG A 393 20.36 3.67 4.29
C ARG A 393 21.15 2.62 3.53
N ALA A 394 20.52 1.91 2.60
CA ALA A 394 21.20 0.93 1.75
C ALA A 394 22.36 1.56 0.97
N ALA A 395 22.13 2.74 0.37
CA ALA A 395 23.18 3.49 -0.34
C ALA A 395 24.30 3.96 0.59
N ALA A 396 23.99 4.39 1.81
CA ALA A 396 25.02 4.78 2.79
C ALA A 396 25.90 3.58 3.21
N LEU A 397 25.28 2.42 3.45
CA LEU A 397 25.98 1.19 3.79
C LEU A 397 26.87 0.70 2.63
N ALA A 398 26.32 0.69 1.42
CA ALA A 398 27.08 0.31 0.22
C ALA A 398 28.31 1.20 0.00
N ARG A 399 28.19 2.51 0.27
CA ARG A 399 29.34 3.44 0.22
C ARG A 399 30.40 3.13 1.27
N SER A 400 30.00 2.82 2.51
CA SER A 400 30.96 2.44 3.56
C SER A 400 31.66 1.12 3.24
N GLU A 401 30.93 0.14 2.71
CA GLU A 401 31.50 -1.14 2.30
C GLU A 401 32.49 -0.97 1.13
N ALA A 402 32.12 -0.19 0.11
CA ALA A 402 33.00 0.11 -1.02
C ALA A 402 34.28 0.85 -0.61
N ALA A 403 34.22 1.71 0.43
CA ALA A 403 35.40 2.37 0.97
C ALA A 403 36.32 1.39 1.71
N LEU A 404 35.77 0.43 2.46
CA LEU A 404 36.54 -0.59 3.17
C LEU A 404 37.20 -1.60 2.22
N ARG A 405 36.52 -2.00 1.13
CA ARG A 405 37.08 -2.90 0.11
C ARG A 405 38.35 -2.35 -0.56
N ARG A 406 38.58 -1.03 -0.55
CA ARG A 406 39.78 -0.40 -1.13
C ARG A 406 41.03 -0.54 -0.27
N LEU A 407 40.89 -0.97 0.99
CA LEU A 407 42.01 -1.09 1.92
C LEU A 407 42.61 -2.51 1.96
N GLN A 408 42.05 -3.46 1.20
CA GLN A 408 42.51 -4.85 1.11
C GLN A 408 42.53 -5.28 -0.36
N PRO A 409 43.42 -6.22 -0.76
CA PRO A 409 43.39 -6.80 -2.11
C PRO A 409 42.01 -7.39 -2.43
N ALA A 410 41.48 -7.12 -3.62
CA ALA A 410 40.12 -7.51 -4.00
C ALA A 410 39.87 -9.03 -3.86
N ALA A 411 40.84 -9.84 -4.30
CA ALA A 411 40.77 -11.29 -4.20
C ALA A 411 40.71 -11.78 -2.73
N LEU A 412 41.36 -11.07 -1.82
CA LEU A 412 41.30 -11.39 -0.40
C LEU A 412 39.97 -10.94 0.23
N ALA A 413 39.47 -9.77 -0.15
CA ALA A 413 38.18 -9.27 0.31
C ALA A 413 37.03 -10.22 -0.12
N ASP A 414 37.07 -10.72 -1.36
CA ASP A 414 36.10 -11.69 -1.88
C ASP A 414 36.20 -13.03 -1.13
N ARG A 415 37.42 -13.48 -0.80
CA ARG A 415 37.62 -14.71 0.00
C ARG A 415 37.05 -14.57 1.42
N LEU A 416 37.33 -13.45 2.10
CA LEU A 416 36.82 -13.17 3.44
C LEU A 416 35.30 -12.97 3.48
N ALA A 417 34.68 -12.55 2.37
CA ALA A 417 33.22 -12.43 2.26
C ALA A 417 32.53 -13.80 2.29
N TRP A 418 33.17 -14.84 1.75
CA TRP A 418 32.68 -16.22 1.76
C TRP A 418 33.12 -17.00 3.00
N ASP A 419 34.33 -16.76 3.49
CA ASP A 419 34.90 -17.42 4.66
C ASP A 419 35.51 -16.38 5.62
N PRO A 420 34.71 -15.83 6.57
CA PRO A 420 35.20 -14.84 7.54
C PRO A 420 36.30 -15.36 8.48
N ALA A 421 36.47 -16.68 8.59
CA ALA A 421 37.47 -17.34 9.42
C ALA A 421 38.75 -17.67 8.66
N TYR A 422 38.85 -17.30 7.37
CA TYR A 422 40.01 -17.57 6.54
C TYR A 422 41.32 -17.08 7.18
N LEU A 423 42.29 -18.00 7.33
CA LEU A 423 43.59 -17.80 7.99
C LEU A 423 43.52 -17.29 9.45
N ALA A 424 42.38 -17.45 10.13
CA ALA A 424 42.27 -17.23 11.57
C ALA A 424 43.22 -18.15 12.36
N GLU A 425 43.38 -19.39 11.89
CA GLU A 425 44.43 -20.31 12.33
C GLU A 425 45.59 -20.32 11.31
N PRO A 426 46.85 -20.45 11.76
CA PRO A 426 47.99 -20.52 10.85
C PRO A 426 47.93 -21.78 9.96
N VAL A 427 48.09 -21.60 8.65
CA VAL A 427 48.10 -22.68 7.67
C VAL A 427 49.47 -22.77 7.01
N ALA A 428 50.13 -23.92 7.13
CA ALA A 428 51.37 -24.21 6.41
C ALA A 428 51.06 -24.62 4.97
N ARG A 429 51.66 -23.96 3.99
CA ARG A 429 51.59 -24.31 2.56
C ARG A 429 52.98 -24.25 1.93
N ASP A 430 53.24 -25.14 1.00
CA ASP A 430 54.44 -25.08 0.16
C ASP A 430 54.10 -24.27 -1.09
N ILE A 431 54.61 -23.03 -1.17
CA ILE A 431 54.20 -22.06 -2.18
C ILE A 431 55.37 -21.20 -2.69
N PRO A 432 55.29 -20.69 -3.93
CA PRO A 432 56.19 -19.67 -4.42
C PRO A 432 56.01 -18.32 -3.72
N VAL A 433 57.14 -17.71 -3.36
CA VAL A 433 57.23 -16.34 -2.86
C VAL A 433 58.14 -15.55 -3.77
N LEU A 434 57.65 -14.40 -4.20
CA LEU A 434 58.36 -13.47 -5.07
C LEU A 434 58.51 -12.12 -4.39
N PHE A 435 59.72 -11.60 -4.37
CA PHE A 435 60.00 -10.22 -4.01
C PHE A 435 60.41 -9.46 -5.25
N ILE A 436 59.84 -8.28 -5.44
CA ILE A 436 60.19 -7.32 -6.49
C ILE A 436 60.69 -6.03 -5.84
N ASP A 437 61.72 -5.42 -6.43
CA ASP A 437 62.30 -4.16 -5.97
C ASP A 437 62.81 -3.30 -7.15
N LEU A 438 62.64 -1.99 -7.07
CA LEU A 438 63.14 -1.05 -8.09
C LEU A 438 64.57 -0.60 -7.77
N THR A 439 65.50 -1.02 -8.62
CA THR A 439 66.91 -0.64 -8.52
C THR A 439 67.13 0.84 -8.81
N GLY A 440 67.71 1.57 -7.86
CA GLY A 440 68.08 2.97 -8.07
C GLY A 440 66.93 3.96 -7.88
N PHE A 441 65.75 3.48 -7.44
CA PHE A 441 64.59 4.31 -7.19
C PHE A 441 64.79 5.30 -6.03
N THR A 442 65.51 4.93 -4.97
CA THR A 442 65.83 5.84 -3.85
C THR A 442 66.44 7.16 -4.34
N ARG A 443 67.44 7.09 -5.23
CA ARG A 443 68.07 8.28 -5.83
C ARG A 443 67.10 9.10 -6.70
N GLN A 444 66.12 8.45 -7.33
CA GLN A 444 65.10 9.15 -8.11
C GLN A 444 64.05 9.81 -7.21
N SER A 445 63.67 9.16 -6.11
CA SER A 445 62.72 9.71 -5.14
C SER A 445 63.21 11.02 -4.50
N GLU A 446 64.52 11.11 -4.24
CA GLU A 446 65.17 12.34 -3.74
C GLU A 446 65.07 13.50 -4.75
N ARG A 447 65.07 13.20 -6.05
CA ARG A 447 65.00 14.20 -7.13
C ARG A 447 63.57 14.63 -7.45
N LEU A 448 62.60 13.72 -7.35
CA LEU A 448 61.20 13.93 -7.76
C LEU A 448 60.36 14.65 -6.69
N GLY A 449 60.77 14.57 -5.42
CA GLY A 449 60.03 15.12 -4.29
C GLY A 449 58.77 14.32 -3.92
N PRO A 450 58.14 14.58 -2.75
CA PRO A 450 57.15 13.68 -2.16
C PRO A 450 55.87 13.46 -2.98
N GLY A 451 55.34 14.53 -3.59
CA GLY A 451 54.08 14.46 -4.35
C GLY A 451 54.19 13.63 -5.63
N ARG A 452 55.25 13.82 -6.40
CA ARG A 452 55.51 13.09 -7.66
C ARG A 452 55.99 11.67 -7.40
N THR A 453 56.83 11.47 -6.36
CA THR A 453 57.22 10.12 -5.91
C THR A 453 56.00 9.27 -5.59
N ARG A 454 54.99 9.82 -4.89
CA ARG A 454 53.74 9.12 -4.61
C ARG A 454 52.98 8.72 -5.89
N ALA A 455 52.94 9.58 -6.89
CA ALA A 455 52.27 9.27 -8.16
C ALA A 455 52.99 8.13 -8.91
N VAL A 456 54.31 8.17 -8.97
CA VAL A 456 55.14 7.11 -9.57
C VAL A 456 55.00 5.79 -8.81
N LEU A 457 55.04 5.82 -7.47
CA LEU A 457 54.81 4.62 -6.65
C LEU A 457 53.42 4.03 -6.87
N LYS A 458 52.38 4.87 -6.96
CA LYS A 458 51.03 4.39 -7.26
C LYS A 458 50.97 3.71 -8.63
N SER A 459 51.55 4.33 -9.66
CA SER A 459 51.62 3.78 -11.04
C SER A 459 52.34 2.42 -11.06
N PHE A 460 53.45 2.32 -10.32
CA PHE A 460 54.19 1.06 -10.15
C PHE A 460 53.39 0.00 -9.39
N HIS A 461 52.76 0.36 -8.26
CA HIS A 461 51.92 -0.55 -7.48
C HIS A 461 50.74 -1.09 -8.31
N ASP A 462 50.09 -0.23 -9.10
CA ASP A 462 49.00 -0.63 -10.01
C ASP A 462 49.51 -1.66 -11.05
N LEU A 463 50.70 -1.46 -11.62
CA LEU A 463 51.32 -2.38 -12.57
C LEU A 463 51.64 -3.74 -11.93
N VAL A 464 52.21 -3.73 -10.73
CA VAL A 464 52.58 -4.96 -10.01
C VAL A 464 51.32 -5.75 -9.63
N ASP A 465 50.29 -5.08 -9.11
CA ASP A 465 49.04 -5.71 -8.70
C ASP A 465 48.30 -6.32 -9.91
N GLU A 466 48.23 -5.60 -11.04
CA GLU A 466 47.63 -6.12 -12.27
C GLU A 466 48.39 -7.34 -12.82
N THR A 467 49.72 -7.29 -12.82
CA THR A 467 50.55 -8.40 -13.30
C THR A 467 50.42 -9.62 -12.39
N ALA A 468 50.50 -9.43 -11.07
CA ALA A 468 50.32 -10.49 -10.09
C ALA A 468 48.96 -11.17 -10.25
N ALA A 469 47.88 -10.38 -10.31
CA ALA A 469 46.53 -10.89 -10.44
C ALA A 469 46.32 -11.70 -11.74
N ARG A 470 46.93 -11.28 -12.86
CA ARG A 470 46.86 -11.99 -14.15
C ARG A 470 47.41 -13.41 -14.08
N HIS A 471 48.43 -13.62 -13.24
CA HIS A 471 49.08 -14.92 -13.05
C HIS A 471 48.64 -15.61 -11.76
N GLY A 472 47.50 -15.23 -11.16
CA GLY A 472 47.00 -15.86 -9.93
C GLY A 472 47.84 -15.60 -8.67
N GLY A 473 48.71 -14.59 -8.70
CA GLY A 473 49.48 -14.11 -7.55
C GLY A 473 48.68 -13.13 -6.69
N LEU A 474 48.96 -13.14 -5.39
CA LEU A 474 48.41 -12.20 -4.42
C LEU A 474 49.53 -11.30 -3.90
N VAL A 475 49.39 -9.99 -4.07
CA VAL A 475 50.29 -9.01 -3.42
C VAL A 475 49.93 -8.93 -1.94
N VAL A 476 50.83 -9.41 -1.07
CA VAL A 476 50.60 -9.43 0.39
C VAL A 476 50.91 -8.07 1.01
N ASN A 477 51.99 -7.44 0.56
CA ASN A 477 52.43 -6.17 1.11
C ASN A 477 53.27 -5.38 0.10
N PHE A 478 53.07 -4.06 0.08
CA PHE A 478 53.97 -3.11 -0.57
C PHE A 478 54.93 -2.52 0.45
N MET A 479 56.21 -2.49 0.11
CA MET A 479 57.29 -2.02 0.96
C MET A 479 58.02 -0.87 0.26
N GLY A 480 57.33 0.28 0.12
CA GLY A 480 57.86 1.42 -0.63
C GLY A 480 57.89 1.13 -2.13
N ASP A 481 59.09 0.97 -2.67
CA ASP A 481 59.41 0.66 -4.07
C ASP A 481 59.55 -0.85 -4.36
N GLY A 482 59.31 -1.69 -3.34
CA GLY A 482 59.21 -3.13 -3.48
C GLY A 482 57.82 -3.69 -3.16
N ALA A 483 57.59 -4.95 -3.55
CA ALA A 483 56.39 -5.70 -3.22
C ALA A 483 56.70 -7.17 -2.93
N MET A 484 55.85 -7.77 -2.11
CA MET A 484 55.85 -9.21 -1.83
C MET A 484 54.62 -9.86 -2.46
N ILE A 485 54.85 -10.86 -3.31
CA ILE A 485 53.81 -11.58 -4.04
C ILE A 485 53.89 -13.06 -3.65
N VAL A 486 52.75 -13.68 -3.38
CA VAL A 486 52.62 -15.10 -3.07
C VAL A 486 51.67 -15.77 -4.05
N PHE A 487 51.98 -17.00 -4.44
CA PHE A 487 51.17 -17.77 -5.40
C PHE A 487 50.55 -18.98 -4.70
N GLY A 488 49.32 -19.35 -5.03
CA GLY A 488 48.62 -20.46 -4.36
C GLY A 488 48.23 -20.18 -2.89
N ALA A 489 48.26 -18.91 -2.47
CA ALA A 489 47.95 -18.53 -1.09
C ALA A 489 46.46 -18.56 -0.79
N LEU A 490 45.59 -18.11 -1.70
CA LEU A 490 44.12 -18.15 -1.54
C LEU A 490 43.62 -19.58 -1.68
N ASP A 491 43.80 -20.15 -2.86
CA ASP A 491 43.45 -21.54 -3.17
C ASP A 491 44.72 -22.32 -3.57
N PRO A 492 44.87 -23.60 -3.15
CA PRO A 492 46.01 -24.42 -3.55
C PRO A 492 46.07 -24.56 -5.08
N ASP A 493 47.23 -24.25 -5.65
CA ASP A 493 47.45 -24.29 -7.08
C ASP A 493 48.71 -25.13 -7.39
N PRO A 494 48.55 -26.36 -7.93
CA PRO A 494 49.67 -27.21 -8.32
C PRO A 494 50.56 -26.58 -9.40
N ALA A 495 50.03 -25.64 -10.19
CA ALA A 495 50.77 -24.91 -11.23
C ALA A 495 51.38 -23.60 -10.70
N SER A 496 51.29 -23.32 -9.40
CA SER A 496 51.76 -22.06 -8.81
C SER A 496 53.23 -21.76 -9.11
N GLY A 497 54.09 -22.78 -9.17
CA GLY A 497 55.48 -22.63 -9.60
C GLY A 497 55.63 -22.05 -11.01
N VAL A 498 54.84 -22.56 -11.97
CA VAL A 498 54.80 -22.07 -13.36
C VAL A 498 54.29 -20.63 -13.40
N HIS A 499 53.20 -20.35 -12.69
CA HIS A 499 52.61 -19.02 -12.62
C HIS A 499 53.55 -17.98 -11.99
N ALA A 500 54.28 -18.35 -10.94
CA ALA A 500 55.25 -17.46 -10.31
C ALA A 500 56.42 -17.10 -11.23
N VAL A 501 56.91 -18.08 -12.00
CA VAL A 501 57.96 -17.88 -13.00
C VAL A 501 57.45 -16.98 -14.13
N ALA A 502 56.29 -17.28 -14.72
CA ALA A 502 55.68 -16.46 -15.76
C ALA A 502 55.40 -15.02 -15.30
N ALA A 503 54.95 -14.85 -14.06
CA ALA A 503 54.75 -13.54 -13.45
C ALA A 503 56.06 -12.77 -13.30
N ALA A 504 57.16 -13.43 -12.93
CA ALA A 504 58.46 -12.80 -12.82
C ALA A 504 58.95 -12.25 -14.18
N GLU A 505 58.76 -13.02 -15.24
CA GLU A 505 59.12 -12.59 -16.60
C GLU A 505 58.27 -11.41 -17.08
N ASP A 506 56.95 -11.50 -16.90
CA ASP A 506 56.00 -10.44 -17.29
C ASP A 506 56.27 -9.16 -16.47
N LEU A 507 56.56 -9.28 -15.18
CA LEU A 507 56.95 -8.14 -14.34
C LEU A 507 58.23 -7.48 -14.84
N ILE A 508 59.25 -8.25 -15.25
CA ILE A 508 60.49 -7.68 -15.80
C ILE A 508 60.21 -6.93 -17.11
N ALA A 509 59.45 -7.53 -18.02
CA ALA A 509 59.12 -6.94 -19.31
C ALA A 509 58.26 -5.68 -19.16
N ARG A 510 57.15 -5.77 -18.43
CA ARG A 510 56.20 -4.66 -18.23
C ARG A 510 56.81 -3.52 -17.44
N THR A 511 57.65 -3.79 -16.44
CA THR A 511 58.31 -2.74 -15.67
C THR A 511 59.34 -1.99 -16.53
N ALA A 512 60.09 -2.68 -17.39
CA ALA A 512 61.01 -2.03 -18.32
C ALA A 512 60.26 -1.11 -19.31
N ASP A 513 59.14 -1.58 -19.86
CA ASP A 513 58.27 -0.79 -20.74
C ASP A 513 57.65 0.41 -20.01
N TRP A 514 57.23 0.23 -18.75
CA TRP A 514 56.67 1.28 -17.92
C TRP A 514 57.72 2.37 -17.61
N ILE A 515 58.93 1.99 -17.19
CA ILE A 515 60.04 2.94 -16.96
C ILE A 515 60.32 3.78 -18.22
N ALA A 516 60.22 3.18 -19.40
CA ALA A 516 60.46 3.88 -20.66
C ALA A 516 59.35 4.88 -21.03
N ARG A 517 58.12 4.67 -20.56
CA ARG A 517 56.94 5.47 -20.93
C ARG A 517 56.52 6.47 -19.85
N GLU A 518 56.91 6.26 -18.59
CA GLU A 518 56.52 7.10 -17.47
C GLU A 518 57.22 8.48 -17.54
N PRO A 519 56.48 9.59 -17.74
CA PRO A 519 57.08 10.90 -18.01
C PRO A 519 57.94 11.43 -16.86
N GLU A 520 57.56 11.14 -15.62
CA GLU A 520 58.33 11.54 -14.42
C GLU A 520 59.66 10.77 -14.29
N LEU A 521 59.82 9.67 -15.04
CA LEU A 521 61.06 8.89 -15.10
C LEU A 521 61.88 9.20 -16.36
N ALA A 522 61.43 10.14 -17.20
CA ALA A 522 62.14 10.56 -18.39
C ALA A 522 63.54 11.10 -18.04
N GLY A 523 64.60 10.45 -18.53
CA GLY A 523 65.99 10.78 -18.23
C GLY A 523 66.61 10.01 -17.05
N ALA A 524 65.90 9.05 -16.45
CA ALA A 524 66.47 8.11 -15.48
C ALA A 524 67.58 7.21 -16.07
N GLY A 525 67.57 7.02 -17.40
CA GLY A 525 68.55 6.20 -18.12
C GLY A 525 68.53 4.73 -17.67
N ARG A 526 69.61 3.99 -17.93
CA ARG A 526 69.77 2.58 -17.52
C ARG A 526 70.00 2.41 -16.00
N ALA A 527 69.88 3.49 -15.22
CA ALA A 527 70.14 3.49 -13.78
C ALA A 527 68.92 3.08 -12.95
N LEU A 528 67.73 3.04 -13.57
CA LEU A 528 66.49 2.51 -12.99
C LEU A 528 66.15 1.20 -13.69
N ASP A 529 65.98 0.13 -12.92
CA ASP A 529 65.63 -1.20 -13.42
C ASP A 529 64.89 -1.97 -12.33
N VAL A 530 64.40 -3.17 -12.63
CA VAL A 530 63.71 -4.03 -11.68
C VAL A 530 64.55 -5.24 -11.31
N ARG A 531 64.45 -5.66 -10.04
CA ARG A 531 65.02 -6.91 -9.55
C ARG A 531 63.94 -7.77 -8.95
N ILE A 532 64.06 -9.06 -9.19
CA ILE A 532 63.13 -10.07 -8.68
C ILE A 532 63.92 -11.20 -8.03
N GLY A 533 63.57 -11.52 -6.79
CA GLY A 533 64.04 -12.69 -6.06
C GLY A 533 62.88 -13.65 -5.82
N ALA A 534 63.01 -14.90 -6.26
CA ALA A 534 61.91 -15.86 -6.23
C ALA A 534 62.35 -17.23 -5.68
N HIS A 535 61.56 -17.77 -4.75
CA HIS A 535 61.84 -19.05 -4.10
C HIS A 535 60.55 -19.83 -3.83
N HIS A 536 60.64 -21.16 -3.80
CA HIS A 536 59.56 -22.07 -3.47
C HIS A 536 59.91 -22.85 -2.20
N GLY A 537 58.98 -22.93 -1.27
CA GLY A 537 59.17 -23.70 -0.04
C GLY A 537 58.04 -23.49 0.97
N PRO A 538 58.14 -24.12 2.15
CA PRO A 538 57.10 -24.03 3.18
C PRO A 538 56.97 -22.62 3.78
N VAL A 539 55.75 -22.09 3.76
CA VAL A 539 55.32 -20.81 4.32
C VAL A 539 54.13 -21.02 5.25
N ILE A 540 54.11 -20.34 6.37
CA ILE A 540 52.95 -20.26 7.27
C ILE A 540 52.19 -18.97 6.93
N LEU A 541 50.98 -19.14 6.41
CA LEU A 541 50.01 -18.07 6.18
C LEU A 541 49.15 -17.90 7.43
N SER A 542 49.03 -16.68 7.93
CA SER A 542 48.22 -16.40 9.12
C SER A 542 47.71 -14.97 9.13
N ARG A 543 46.66 -14.73 9.90
CA ARG A 543 46.15 -13.41 10.22
C ARG A 543 46.79 -12.93 11.54
N LEU A 544 47.53 -11.82 11.48
CA LEU A 544 48.28 -11.28 12.61
C LEU A 544 47.76 -9.88 12.98
N GLY A 545 47.72 -9.54 14.27
CA GLY A 545 47.25 -8.25 14.77
C GLY A 545 46.21 -8.36 15.89
N SER A 546 45.68 -7.22 16.35
CA SER A 546 44.61 -7.17 17.35
C SER A 546 43.24 -7.41 16.70
N ASP A 547 42.20 -7.74 17.48
CA ASP A 547 40.83 -7.96 16.98
C ASP A 547 40.27 -6.78 16.15
N THR A 548 40.82 -5.59 16.34
CA THR A 548 40.44 -4.35 15.67
C THR A 548 41.29 -4.00 14.45
N ASN A 549 42.46 -4.62 14.28
CA ASN A 549 43.37 -4.37 13.16
C ASN A 549 44.20 -5.61 12.83
N GLN A 550 43.70 -6.39 11.87
CA GLN A 550 44.29 -7.65 11.44
C GLN A 550 44.81 -7.51 10.01
N HIS A 551 46.02 -8.03 9.76
CA HIS A 551 46.60 -8.13 8.42
C HIS A 551 47.02 -9.57 8.14
N ILE A 552 46.98 -9.95 6.87
CA ILE A 552 47.44 -11.29 6.45
C ILE A 552 48.93 -11.22 6.20
N THR A 553 49.63 -12.20 6.76
CA THR A 553 51.08 -12.29 6.65
C THR A 553 51.49 -13.69 6.26
N ALA A 554 52.58 -13.76 5.51
CA ALA A 554 53.29 -14.97 5.15
C ALA A 554 54.62 -14.97 5.92
N THR A 555 54.86 -16.01 6.72
CA THR A 555 56.06 -16.14 7.56
C THR A 555 56.73 -17.48 7.33
N GLY A 556 58.05 -17.53 7.42
CA GLY A 556 58.82 -18.75 7.22
C GLY A 556 60.20 -18.49 6.63
N ASP A 557 61.03 -19.52 6.60
CA ASP A 557 62.36 -19.47 5.98
C ASP A 557 62.28 -19.08 4.50
N THR A 558 61.25 -19.56 3.79
CA THR A 558 61.05 -19.28 2.36
C THR A 558 60.93 -17.79 2.05
N VAL A 559 60.23 -17.01 2.88
CA VAL A 559 60.08 -15.56 2.71
C VAL A 559 61.42 -14.84 2.90
N ASN A 560 62.21 -15.27 3.88
CA ASN A 560 63.54 -14.73 4.13
C ASN A 560 64.53 -15.10 3.01
N VAL A 561 64.43 -16.31 2.46
CA VAL A 561 65.25 -16.74 1.32
C VAL A 561 64.89 -15.94 0.07
N ALA A 562 63.60 -15.81 -0.27
CA ALA A 562 63.14 -15.07 -1.43
C ALA A 562 63.59 -13.60 -1.40
N SER A 563 63.45 -12.92 -0.25
CA SER A 563 63.92 -11.53 -0.11
C SER A 563 65.44 -11.39 -0.23
N ARG A 564 66.22 -12.39 0.20
CA ARG A 564 67.68 -12.38 0.05
C ARG A 564 68.14 -12.66 -1.36
N LEU A 565 67.35 -13.37 -2.17
CA LEU A 565 67.65 -13.57 -3.58
C LEU A 565 67.67 -12.23 -4.35
N LEU A 566 66.96 -11.18 -3.89
CA LEU A 566 67.12 -9.83 -4.42
C LEU A 566 68.56 -9.30 -4.27
N ALA A 567 69.19 -9.54 -3.12
CA ALA A 567 70.57 -9.14 -2.87
C ALA A 567 71.53 -9.92 -3.79
N VAL A 568 71.28 -11.22 -3.98
CA VAL A 568 72.04 -12.07 -4.92
C VAL A 568 71.92 -11.57 -6.36
N ALA A 569 70.70 -11.21 -6.79
CA ALA A 569 70.48 -10.58 -8.10
C ALA A 569 71.27 -9.27 -8.22
N SER A 570 71.26 -8.45 -7.17
CA SER A 570 71.97 -7.18 -7.12
C SER A 570 73.49 -7.36 -7.24
N GLU A 571 74.09 -8.27 -6.48
CA GLU A 571 75.54 -8.59 -6.54
C GLU A 571 75.97 -9.09 -7.92
N ALA A 572 75.13 -9.88 -8.58
CA ALA A 572 75.42 -10.44 -9.90
C ALA A 572 75.09 -9.49 -11.08
N GLY A 573 74.46 -8.34 -10.80
CA GLY A 573 73.91 -7.47 -11.84
C GLY A 573 72.86 -8.16 -12.71
N ALA A 574 72.08 -9.06 -12.12
CA ALA A 574 70.97 -9.77 -12.75
C ALA A 574 69.63 -9.09 -12.41
N ARG A 575 68.61 -9.29 -13.27
CA ARG A 575 67.23 -8.84 -13.02
C ARG A 575 66.41 -9.89 -12.27
N LEU A 576 66.76 -11.16 -12.43
CA LEU A 576 66.06 -12.28 -11.85
C LEU A 576 67.04 -13.19 -11.12
N ALA A 577 66.73 -13.55 -9.88
CA ALA A 577 67.37 -14.62 -9.13
C ALA A 577 66.31 -15.61 -8.65
N VAL A 578 66.38 -16.84 -9.15
CA VAL A 578 65.41 -17.90 -8.88
C VAL A 578 66.11 -19.11 -8.27
N SER A 579 65.57 -19.65 -7.18
CA SER A 579 66.09 -20.89 -6.59
C SER A 579 65.79 -22.11 -7.46
N ALA A 580 66.67 -23.12 -7.45
CA ALA A 580 66.41 -24.41 -8.08
C ALA A 580 65.10 -25.07 -7.62
N ASP A 581 64.72 -24.90 -6.35
CA ASP A 581 63.46 -25.41 -5.79
C ASP A 581 62.22 -24.85 -6.52
N LEU A 582 62.24 -23.58 -6.93
CA LEU A 582 61.14 -22.98 -7.69
C LEU A 582 61.11 -23.48 -9.13
N LEU A 583 62.26 -23.66 -9.77
CA LEU A 583 62.33 -24.22 -11.13
C LEU A 583 61.84 -25.67 -11.15
N ALA A 584 62.19 -26.46 -10.13
CA ALA A 584 61.68 -27.81 -9.96
C ALA A 584 60.16 -27.82 -9.77
N ALA A 585 59.62 -26.91 -8.93
CA ALA A 585 58.17 -26.75 -8.76
C ALA A 585 57.47 -26.29 -10.05
N ALA A 586 58.15 -25.55 -10.93
CA ALA A 586 57.66 -25.17 -12.25
C ALA A 586 57.84 -26.27 -13.33
N GLY A 587 58.42 -27.43 -12.99
CA GLY A 587 58.68 -28.52 -13.93
C GLY A 587 59.84 -28.28 -14.90
N ILE A 588 60.72 -27.32 -14.62
CA ILE A 588 61.85 -26.94 -15.48
C ILE A 588 63.08 -27.78 -15.09
N ALA A 589 63.28 -28.89 -15.80
CA ALA A 589 64.36 -29.84 -15.50
C ALA A 589 65.76 -29.44 -16.04
N ALA A 590 65.82 -28.58 -17.06
CA ALA A 590 67.07 -28.17 -17.73
C ALA A 590 67.16 -26.64 -17.92
N PRO A 591 67.43 -25.86 -16.86
CA PRO A 591 67.44 -24.40 -16.91
C PRO A 591 68.69 -23.77 -17.58
N GLY A 592 69.66 -24.58 -18.00
CA GLY A 592 70.96 -24.12 -18.50
C GLY A 592 70.93 -23.12 -19.66
N ASP A 593 69.95 -23.27 -20.58
CA ASP A 593 69.83 -22.40 -21.76
C ASP A 593 68.96 -21.14 -21.52
N LEU A 594 68.27 -21.12 -20.37
CA LEU A 594 67.25 -20.15 -20.01
C LEU A 594 67.78 -19.03 -19.09
N PHE A 595 68.91 -19.29 -18.42
CA PHE A 595 69.54 -18.36 -17.48
C PHE A 595 71.00 -18.08 -17.86
N ASP A 596 71.47 -16.87 -17.57
CA ASP A 596 72.82 -16.42 -17.95
C ASP A 596 73.92 -17.01 -17.04
N ALA A 597 73.57 -17.35 -15.80
CA ALA A 597 74.51 -17.91 -14.84
C ALA A 597 73.83 -18.81 -13.80
N HIS A 598 74.61 -19.76 -13.28
CA HIS A 598 74.26 -20.63 -12.16
C HIS A 598 75.28 -20.45 -11.03
N ARG A 599 74.82 -20.31 -9.78
CA ARG A 599 75.69 -20.15 -8.61
C ARG A 599 75.12 -20.84 -7.38
N ALA A 600 75.92 -21.72 -6.78
CA ALA A 600 75.69 -22.18 -5.42
C ALA A 600 76.00 -21.03 -4.44
N THR A 601 74.99 -20.50 -3.77
CA THR A 601 75.12 -19.33 -2.90
C THR A 601 74.83 -19.72 -1.45
N ALA A 602 75.73 -19.37 -0.53
CA ALA A 602 75.48 -19.51 0.90
C ALA A 602 74.53 -18.40 1.35
N ILE A 603 73.34 -18.77 1.82
CA ILE A 603 72.37 -17.82 2.40
C ILE A 603 72.65 -17.69 3.90
N ARG A 604 72.91 -16.46 4.35
CA ARG A 604 73.30 -16.14 5.74
C ARG A 604 72.32 -16.69 6.78
N GLY A 605 72.67 -17.74 7.52
CA GLY A 605 71.79 -18.35 8.53
C GLY A 605 71.16 -19.68 8.11
N ARG A 606 71.53 -20.23 6.94
CA ARG A 606 71.32 -21.63 6.56
C ARG A 606 72.65 -22.37 6.54
N ALA A 607 72.62 -23.65 6.92
CA ALA A 607 73.80 -24.53 6.85
C ALA A 607 74.04 -25.12 5.44
N ARG A 608 73.03 -25.09 4.56
CA ARG A 608 73.10 -25.61 3.18
C ARG A 608 73.22 -24.47 2.16
N THR A 609 74.07 -24.67 1.16
CA THR A 609 74.14 -23.81 -0.04
C THR A 609 72.86 -23.98 -0.86
N LEU A 610 72.32 -22.87 -1.39
CA LEU A 610 71.18 -22.88 -2.29
C LEU A 610 71.66 -22.69 -3.72
N ASP A 611 71.18 -23.53 -4.63
CA ASP A 611 71.44 -23.37 -6.06
C ASP A 611 70.51 -22.30 -6.64
N VAL A 612 71.12 -21.26 -7.20
CA VAL A 612 70.42 -20.07 -7.72
C VAL A 612 70.77 -19.86 -9.18
N TRP A 613 69.72 -19.64 -9.98
CA TRP A 613 69.80 -19.32 -11.40
C TRP A 613 69.55 -17.83 -11.60
N LEU A 614 70.38 -17.20 -12.42
CA LEU A 614 70.44 -15.75 -12.61
C LEU A 614 70.17 -15.37 -14.06
N GLY A 615 69.25 -14.44 -14.29
CA GLY A 615 68.88 -13.95 -15.62
C GLY A 615 68.93 -12.42 -15.72
N ARG A 616 69.54 -11.89 -16.80
CA ARG A 616 69.54 -10.47 -17.18
C ARG A 616 68.44 -10.15 -18.18
N ARG A 617 67.99 -11.14 -18.95
CA ARG A 617 66.79 -11.08 -19.79
C ARG A 617 66.06 -12.42 -19.68
N PRO A 618 64.75 -12.45 -19.40
CA PRO A 618 63.99 -13.68 -19.60
C PRO A 618 64.05 -14.03 -21.10
N ARG A 619 64.63 -15.18 -21.44
CA ARG A 619 64.31 -15.88 -22.69
C ARG A 619 63.06 -16.67 -22.35
N ALA A 620 61.98 -16.50 -23.13
CA ALA A 620 60.69 -17.13 -22.84
C ALA A 620 60.87 -18.58 -22.37
N LEU A 621 60.49 -18.82 -21.10
CA LEU A 621 60.66 -20.08 -20.38
C LEU A 621 59.68 -21.16 -20.81
#